data_AF-A0A371HUU5-F1
#
_entry.id   AF-A0A371HUU5-F1
#
_cell.length_a   1.000
_cell.length_b   1.000
_cell.length_c   1.000
_cell.angle_alpha   90.00
_cell.angle_beta   90.00
_cell.angle_gamma   90.00
#
_symmetry.space_group_name_H-M   'P 1'
#
loop_
_entity.id
_entity.type
_entity.pdbx_description
1 polymer ?
#
loop_
_entity_poly.entity_id
_entity_poly.type
_entity_poly.pdbx_seq_one_letter_code
_entity_poly.pdbx_strand_id
1 'polypeptide(L)'
;MAARGKAPPSFEGRPVVQVPGMIRHGPHPGLGSAASHRSLESLPPQLLENRIAVQEAEIEQLVEDNRRLASAHVALREALVAAAQDVQKLKSHIRSIHTESDIQIRVLLDKIVKGEVDIRAGDSVKKDLQQAHVEAQNLAASRQELSAQIQRATQELKKVHSDVKSIPDLQAELDSLVQEHQRLRATFEYEKNKNIELVDYMKAKEKNLIVMAREVEMLRAEILNAEKRVNASNPFGSATPGDSSGPFVDAYGRAHGLMAAGQVGEGIVPVGDSNGVAAVNSAGVSGSLWSSPYNNPSVARRCLAAKGENSGECEKFAKYYRSLCPGEWLYLMTFTDSL
;
A
#
# COMPACT_ATOMS: atom_id res chain seq x y z
N MET A 1 -15.83 45.04 18.31
CA MET A 1 -15.54 45.53 19.69
C MET A 1 -15.84 47.02 19.75
N ALA A 2 -16.12 47.60 20.92
CA ALA A 2 -16.53 49.00 21.04
C ALA A 2 -15.66 49.79 22.05
N ALA A 3 -15.11 50.91 21.57
CA ALA A 3 -14.57 52.03 22.34
C ALA A 3 -15.08 53.30 21.63
N ARG A 4 -15.82 54.25 22.21
CA ARG A 4 -15.93 54.71 23.61
C ARG A 4 -14.69 55.44 24.15
N GLY A 5 -14.26 56.48 23.41
CA GLY A 5 -13.30 57.50 23.83
C GLY A 5 -13.96 58.89 23.93
N LYS A 6 -14.35 59.28 25.14
CA LYS A 6 -15.10 60.50 25.50
C LYS A 6 -14.53 61.81 24.91
N ALA A 7 -15.41 62.66 24.37
CA ALA A 7 -15.16 64.10 24.33
C ALA A 7 -15.49 64.73 25.70
N PRO A 8 -14.70 65.69 26.21
CA PRO A 8 -15.06 66.50 27.39
C PRO A 8 -16.08 67.60 27.04
N PRO A 9 -16.90 68.08 28.00
CA PRO A 9 -17.95 69.06 27.74
C PRO A 9 -17.42 70.49 27.60
N SER A 10 -18.28 71.35 27.05
CA SER A 10 -18.10 72.80 26.95
C SER A 10 -17.90 73.46 28.32
N PHE A 11 -16.79 74.18 28.49
CA PHE A 11 -16.70 75.23 29.50
C PHE A 11 -17.32 76.53 28.96
N GLU A 12 -18.28 77.10 29.70
CA GLU A 12 -18.80 78.45 29.45
C GLU A 12 -17.79 79.52 29.87
N GLY A 13 -16.68 79.60 29.12
CA GLY A 13 -15.73 80.69 29.23
C GLY A 13 -16.31 81.97 28.63
N ARG A 14 -17.03 82.75 29.44
CA ARG A 14 -17.41 84.14 29.13
C ARG A 14 -16.28 85.09 29.55
N PRO A 15 -15.42 85.59 28.64
CA PRO A 15 -14.70 86.82 28.90
C PRO A 15 -15.66 87.99 28.69
N VAL A 16 -16.02 88.69 29.76
CA VAL A 16 -16.52 90.07 29.62
C VAL A 16 -15.31 90.92 29.24
N VAL A 17 -15.03 91.01 27.94
CA VAL A 17 -14.07 91.98 27.41
C VAL A 17 -14.70 93.36 27.60
N GLN A 18 -14.34 93.98 28.72
CA GLN A 18 -14.69 95.36 29.02
C GLN A 18 -14.21 96.24 27.86
N VAL A 19 -15.08 97.09 27.32
CA VAL A 19 -14.70 98.11 26.34
C VAL A 19 -13.87 99.17 27.07
N PRO A 20 -12.55 99.28 26.84
CA PRO A 20 -11.73 100.24 27.58
C PRO A 20 -11.84 101.63 26.95
N GLY A 21 -11.83 102.68 27.77
CA GLY A 21 -11.57 104.04 27.28
C GLY A 21 -12.78 104.89 26.86
N MET A 22 -13.93 104.77 27.51
CA MET A 22 -14.83 105.95 27.55
C MET A 22 -14.15 107.08 28.33
N ILE A 23 -14.24 108.29 27.76
CA ILE A 23 -13.55 109.51 28.21
C ILE A 23 -13.88 109.82 29.67
N ARG A 24 -12.86 109.85 30.54
CA ARG A 24 -12.97 110.39 31.90
C ARG A 24 -12.44 111.83 31.93
N HIS A 25 -13.32 112.80 31.69
CA HIS A 25 -13.08 114.16 32.15
C HIS A 25 -13.19 114.19 33.68
N GLY A 26 -12.09 114.50 34.37
CA GLY A 26 -12.12 114.85 35.79
C GLY A 26 -12.61 116.29 35.97
N PRO A 27 -13.47 116.60 36.96
CA PRO A 27 -13.75 117.99 37.32
C PRO A 27 -12.51 118.61 37.95
N HIS A 28 -12.08 119.78 37.48
CA HIS A 28 -11.10 120.61 38.19
C HIS A 28 -11.86 121.60 39.11
N PRO A 29 -11.74 121.50 40.44
CA PRO A 29 -12.31 122.48 41.36
C PRO A 29 -11.56 123.81 41.25
N GLY A 30 -12.30 124.93 41.30
CA GLY A 30 -11.72 126.25 41.17
C GLY A 30 -10.96 126.71 42.41
N LEU A 31 -9.66 126.98 42.23
CA LEU A 31 -9.00 128.14 42.83
C LEU A 31 -9.05 129.26 41.78
N GLY A 32 -9.29 130.52 42.10
CA GLY A 32 -9.56 131.15 43.38
C GLY A 32 -9.38 132.65 43.17
N SER A 33 -10.44 133.44 43.30
CA SER A 33 -10.39 134.87 42.93
C SER A 33 -9.53 135.64 43.92
N ALA A 34 -8.30 135.95 43.53
CA ALA A 34 -7.36 136.78 44.27
C ALA A 34 -6.72 137.79 43.32
N ALA A 35 -6.77 139.07 43.68
CA ALA A 35 -6.45 140.17 42.79
C ALA A 35 -5.00 140.17 42.32
N SER A 36 -4.81 140.39 41.01
CA SER A 36 -4.23 141.67 40.59
C SER A 36 -4.50 141.98 39.13
N HIS A 37 -5.04 143.17 38.88
CA HIS A 37 -4.78 143.89 37.63
C HIS A 37 -3.31 144.36 37.65
N ARG A 38 -2.37 143.43 37.41
CA ARG A 38 -1.22 143.77 36.56
C ARG A 38 -1.75 143.55 35.15
N SER A 39 -2.31 144.60 34.54
CA SER A 39 -1.55 145.65 33.85
C SER A 39 -0.92 145.06 32.59
N LEU A 40 -1.09 145.75 31.46
CA LEU A 40 -0.42 145.38 30.22
C LEU A 40 1.08 145.69 30.38
N GLU A 41 1.80 144.76 31.00
CA GLU A 41 3.20 144.54 30.68
C GLU A 41 3.21 144.11 29.21
N SER A 42 3.37 145.10 28.33
CA SER A 42 3.43 144.84 26.89
C SER A 42 4.72 144.08 26.63
N LEU A 43 4.66 142.75 26.64
CA LEU A 43 5.66 141.94 25.97
C LEU A 43 5.86 142.54 24.57
N PRO A 44 7.11 142.65 24.07
CA PRO A 44 7.34 143.05 22.69
C PRO A 44 6.43 142.19 21.79
N PRO A 45 5.57 142.76 20.93
CA PRO A 45 4.49 142.00 20.28
C PRO A 45 4.97 140.70 19.65
N GLN A 46 6.14 140.76 19.00
CA GLN A 46 6.94 139.66 18.47
C GLN A 46 7.07 138.43 19.39
N LEU A 47 7.20 138.60 20.72
CA LEU A 47 7.35 137.48 21.66
C LEU A 47 6.00 136.78 21.96
N LEU A 48 4.90 137.54 21.95
CA LEU A 48 3.55 136.96 22.04
C LEU A 48 3.17 136.29 20.71
N GLU A 49 3.44 136.97 19.59
CA GLU A 49 3.29 136.46 18.22
C GLU A 49 4.06 135.15 18.03
N ASN A 50 5.33 135.08 18.44
CA ASN A 50 6.14 133.86 18.39
C ASN A 50 5.55 132.70 19.23
N ARG A 51 4.93 132.99 20.38
CA ARG A 51 4.25 131.94 21.18
C ARG A 51 2.98 131.44 20.50
N ILE A 52 2.20 132.35 19.91
CA ILE A 52 1.00 131.99 19.14
C ILE A 52 1.40 131.12 17.95
N ALA A 53 2.41 131.53 17.16
CA ALA A 53 2.91 130.76 16.01
C ALA A 53 3.45 129.37 16.39
N VAL A 54 4.11 129.23 17.55
CA VAL A 54 4.55 127.91 18.04
C VAL A 54 3.37 127.03 18.47
N GLN A 55 2.35 127.58 19.13
CA GLN A 55 1.13 126.82 19.47
C GLN A 55 0.30 126.48 18.22
N GLU A 56 0.27 127.36 17.22
CA GLU A 56 -0.37 127.12 15.93
C GLU A 56 0.29 125.95 15.20
N ALA A 57 1.63 125.94 15.09
CA ALA A 57 2.38 124.83 14.52
C ALA A 57 2.24 123.51 15.32
N GLU A 58 2.17 123.57 16.65
CA GLU A 58 1.89 122.40 17.50
C GLU A 58 0.48 121.84 17.24
N ILE A 59 -0.52 122.72 17.10
CA ILE A 59 -1.90 122.33 16.76
C ILE A 59 -1.98 121.75 15.34
N GLU A 60 -1.32 122.36 14.35
CA GLU A 60 -1.25 121.81 12.98
C GLU A 60 -0.62 120.41 12.97
N GLN A 61 0.48 120.20 13.69
CA GLN A 61 1.11 118.89 13.81
C GLN A 61 0.17 117.87 14.50
N LEU A 62 -0.48 118.25 15.60
CA LEU A 62 -1.45 117.39 16.28
C LEU A 62 -2.67 117.05 15.41
N VAL A 63 -3.10 117.96 14.53
CA VAL A 63 -4.17 117.70 13.55
C VAL A 63 -3.72 116.69 12.50
N GLU A 64 -2.51 116.83 11.95
CA GLU A 64 -1.95 115.89 10.97
C GLU A 64 -1.68 114.50 11.59
N ASP A 65 -1.16 114.43 12.81
CA ASP A 65 -0.94 113.16 13.51
C ASP A 65 -2.27 112.48 13.92
N ASN A 66 -3.30 113.24 14.28
CA ASN A 66 -4.65 112.70 14.50
C ASN A 66 -5.27 112.18 13.20
N ARG A 67 -5.12 112.92 12.08
CA ARG A 67 -5.54 112.47 10.75
C ARG A 67 -4.82 111.18 10.30
N ARG A 68 -3.53 111.07 10.62
CA ARG A 68 -2.68 109.88 10.40
C ARG A 68 -3.10 108.69 11.28
N LEU A 69 -3.42 108.93 12.55
CA LEU A 69 -3.93 107.90 13.46
C LEU A 69 -5.31 107.39 13.02
N ALA A 70 -6.20 108.29 12.58
CA ALA A 70 -7.51 107.95 12.08
C ALA A 70 -7.44 107.08 10.81
N SER A 71 -6.59 107.43 9.84
CA SER A 71 -6.41 106.63 8.62
C SER A 71 -5.76 105.27 8.90
N ALA A 72 -4.76 105.21 9.79
CA ALA A 72 -4.15 103.95 10.23
C ALA A 72 -5.18 103.03 10.94
N HIS A 73 -6.06 103.58 11.77
CA HIS A 73 -7.12 102.83 12.44
C HIS A 73 -8.18 102.30 11.45
N VAL A 74 -8.52 103.05 10.39
CA VAL A 74 -9.39 102.55 9.31
C VAL A 74 -8.71 101.39 8.57
N ALA A 75 -7.46 101.55 8.13
CA ALA A 75 -6.71 100.50 7.46
C ALA A 75 -6.56 99.22 8.32
N LEU A 76 -6.35 99.36 9.64
CA LEU A 76 -6.32 98.24 10.57
C LEU A 76 -7.68 97.53 10.71
N ARG A 77 -8.80 98.26 10.65
CA ARG A 77 -10.14 97.64 10.63
C ARG A 77 -10.39 96.88 9.33
N GLU A 78 -10.01 97.45 8.20
CA GLU A 78 -10.13 96.81 6.89
C GLU A 78 -9.29 95.53 6.82
N ALA A 79 -8.03 95.58 7.30
CA ALA A 79 -7.15 94.42 7.41
C ALA A 79 -7.72 93.34 8.35
N LEU A 80 -8.32 93.72 9.49
CA LEU A 80 -8.96 92.78 10.41
C LEU A 80 -10.20 92.12 9.80
N VAL A 81 -11.00 92.86 9.02
CA VAL A 81 -12.16 92.30 8.28
C VAL A 81 -11.68 91.35 7.18
N ALA A 82 -10.63 91.70 6.43
CA ALA A 82 -10.03 90.82 5.42
C ALA A 82 -9.51 89.51 6.05
N ALA A 83 -8.72 89.60 7.12
CA ALA A 83 -8.21 88.44 7.84
C ALA A 83 -9.35 87.56 8.40
N ALA A 84 -10.43 88.16 8.91
CA ALA A 84 -11.61 87.42 9.38
C ALA A 84 -12.32 86.68 8.24
N GLN A 85 -12.41 87.26 7.04
CA GLN A 85 -12.94 86.58 5.84
C GLN A 85 -12.04 85.42 5.42
N ASP A 86 -10.72 85.61 5.41
CA ASP A 86 -9.75 84.57 5.03
C ASP A 86 -9.76 83.38 6.01
N VAL A 87 -9.97 83.63 7.30
CA VAL A 87 -10.22 82.56 8.29
C VAL A 87 -11.49 81.76 7.96
N GLN A 88 -12.55 82.39 7.44
CA GLN A 88 -13.75 81.63 7.01
C GLN A 88 -13.52 80.84 5.71
N LYS A 89 -12.74 81.37 4.75
CA LYS A 89 -12.31 80.64 3.54
C LYS A 89 -11.46 79.43 3.92
N LEU A 90 -10.49 79.60 4.82
CA LEU A 90 -9.68 78.49 5.34
C LEU A 90 -10.56 77.45 6.08
N LYS A 91 -11.57 77.90 6.84
CA LYS A 91 -12.54 77.03 7.51
C LYS A 91 -13.47 76.28 6.55
N SER A 92 -13.76 76.76 5.34
CA SER A 92 -14.45 75.94 4.32
C SER A 92 -13.48 74.98 3.63
N HIS A 93 -12.25 75.40 3.33
CA HIS A 93 -11.22 74.54 2.73
C HIS A 93 -10.87 73.35 3.63
N ILE A 94 -10.65 73.56 4.94
CA ILE A 94 -10.38 72.49 5.92
C ILE A 94 -11.53 71.47 5.95
N ARG A 95 -12.79 71.93 5.90
CA ARG A 95 -13.95 71.02 5.86
C ARG A 95 -14.01 70.21 4.57
N SER A 96 -13.72 70.85 3.42
CA SER A 96 -13.66 70.17 2.11
C SER A 96 -12.58 69.08 2.10
N ILE A 97 -11.37 69.40 2.57
CA ILE A 97 -10.24 68.47 2.67
C ILE A 97 -10.58 67.29 3.61
N HIS A 98 -11.24 67.55 4.74
CA HIS A 98 -11.70 66.49 5.65
C HIS A 98 -12.71 65.57 4.98
N THR A 99 -13.73 66.11 4.29
CA THR A 99 -14.74 65.28 3.62
C THR A 99 -14.17 64.46 2.47
N GLU A 100 -13.23 65.01 1.71
CA GLU A 100 -12.52 64.29 0.64
C GLU A 100 -11.63 63.17 1.22
N SER A 101 -10.88 63.47 2.29
CA SER A 101 -10.06 62.47 2.99
C SER A 101 -10.91 61.33 3.56
N ASP A 102 -12.05 61.63 4.19
CA ASP A 102 -12.96 60.58 4.69
C ASP A 102 -13.52 59.69 3.58
N ILE A 103 -13.74 60.24 2.38
CA ILE A 103 -14.19 59.47 1.20
C ILE A 103 -13.05 58.58 0.69
N GLN A 104 -11.84 59.14 0.53
CA GLN A 104 -10.67 58.37 0.10
C GLN A 104 -10.33 57.23 1.06
N ILE A 105 -10.38 57.47 2.38
CA ILE A 105 -10.18 56.44 3.41
C ILE A 105 -11.22 55.32 3.27
N ARG A 106 -12.50 55.66 3.10
CA ARG A 106 -13.57 54.66 2.89
C ARG A 106 -13.37 53.84 1.61
N VAL A 107 -12.95 54.46 0.52
CA VAL A 107 -12.64 53.78 -0.76
C VAL A 107 -11.42 52.86 -0.64
N LEU A 108 -10.40 53.26 0.13
CA LEU A 108 -9.23 52.41 0.39
C LEU A 108 -9.58 51.20 1.27
N LEU A 109 -10.41 51.38 2.31
CA LEU A 109 -10.87 50.29 3.15
C LEU A 109 -11.73 49.26 2.39
N ASP A 110 -12.64 49.72 1.52
CA ASP A 110 -13.42 48.84 0.63
C ASP A 110 -12.51 48.01 -0.30
N LYS A 111 -11.47 48.61 -0.88
CA LYS A 111 -10.46 47.90 -1.69
C LYS A 111 -9.67 46.87 -0.88
N ILE A 112 -9.29 47.19 0.36
CA ILE A 112 -8.59 46.26 1.26
C ILE A 112 -9.49 45.06 1.57
N VAL A 113 -10.74 45.29 1.97
CA VAL A 113 -11.70 44.21 2.30
C VAL A 113 -11.95 43.29 1.10
N LYS A 114 -12.02 43.83 -0.12
CA LYS A 114 -12.13 43.04 -1.36
C LYS A 114 -10.87 42.20 -1.60
N GLY A 115 -9.69 42.81 -1.53
CA GLY A 115 -8.41 42.11 -1.65
C GLY A 115 -8.23 40.99 -0.62
N GLU A 116 -8.72 41.15 0.61
CA GLU A 116 -8.73 40.05 1.59
C GLU A 116 -9.63 38.87 1.17
N VAL A 117 -10.76 39.12 0.51
CA VAL A 117 -11.63 38.04 -0.02
C VAL A 117 -10.89 37.28 -1.12
N ASP A 118 -10.24 38.00 -2.03
CA ASP A 118 -9.46 37.40 -3.13
C ASP A 118 -8.27 36.58 -2.59
N ILE A 119 -7.57 37.07 -1.55
CA ILE A 119 -6.51 36.33 -0.84
C ILE A 119 -7.06 35.04 -0.22
N ARG A 120 -8.21 35.11 0.47
CA ARG A 120 -8.85 33.92 1.07
C ARG A 120 -9.29 32.90 0.02
N ALA A 121 -9.74 33.35 -1.16
CA ALA A 121 -10.04 32.46 -2.28
C ALA A 121 -8.77 31.78 -2.84
N GLY A 122 -7.66 32.51 -2.94
CA GLY A 122 -6.35 31.97 -3.28
C GLY A 122 -5.85 30.91 -2.30
N ASP A 123 -6.07 31.10 -0.99
CA ASP A 123 -5.73 30.13 0.05
C ASP A 123 -6.55 28.82 -0.02
N SER A 124 -7.79 28.84 -0.54
CA SER A 124 -8.51 27.60 -0.89
C SER A 124 -7.86 26.89 -2.08
N VAL A 125 -7.65 27.58 -3.20
CA VAL A 125 -7.03 26.99 -4.42
C VAL A 125 -5.65 26.39 -4.13
N LYS A 126 -4.89 27.01 -3.22
CA LYS A 126 -3.60 26.50 -2.73
C LYS A 126 -3.72 25.17 -1.98
N LYS A 127 -4.76 24.97 -1.17
CA LYS A 127 -5.04 23.71 -0.47
C LYS A 127 -5.52 22.64 -1.46
N ASP A 128 -6.39 23.01 -2.38
CA ASP A 128 -6.91 22.10 -3.42
C ASP A 128 -5.77 21.59 -4.31
N LEU A 129 -4.82 22.45 -4.66
CA LEU A 129 -3.59 22.07 -5.39
C LEU A 129 -2.69 21.13 -4.58
N GLN A 130 -2.55 21.35 -3.26
CA GLN A 130 -1.80 20.44 -2.38
C GLN A 130 -2.48 19.07 -2.27
N GLN A 131 -3.80 19.03 -2.13
CA GLN A 131 -4.60 17.81 -2.11
C GLN A 131 -4.48 17.04 -3.44
N ALA A 132 -4.69 17.71 -4.57
CA ALA A 132 -4.56 17.11 -5.90
C ALA A 132 -3.13 16.56 -6.17
N HIS A 133 -2.09 17.18 -5.59
CA HIS A 133 -0.73 16.65 -5.68
C HIS A 133 -0.56 15.34 -4.90
N VAL A 134 -1.13 15.24 -3.70
CA VAL A 134 -1.13 13.99 -2.90
C VAL A 134 -1.94 12.89 -3.59
N GLU A 135 -3.11 13.23 -4.16
CA GLU A 135 -3.93 12.29 -4.93
C GLU A 135 -3.20 11.78 -6.18
N ALA A 136 -2.50 12.66 -6.91
CA ALA A 136 -1.68 12.26 -8.05
C ALA A 136 -0.52 11.32 -7.65
N GLN A 137 0.13 11.55 -6.50
CA GLN A 137 1.14 10.63 -5.96
C GLN A 137 0.54 9.26 -5.60
N ASN A 138 -0.60 9.23 -4.92
CA ASN A 138 -1.31 8.01 -4.54
C ASN A 138 -1.77 7.19 -5.76
N LEU A 139 -2.27 7.87 -6.81
CA LEU A 139 -2.64 7.24 -8.07
C LEU A 139 -1.43 6.70 -8.84
N ALA A 140 -0.29 7.42 -8.81
CA ALA A 140 0.96 6.96 -9.40
C ALA A 140 1.50 5.69 -8.70
N ALA A 141 1.43 5.64 -7.36
CA ALA A 141 1.79 4.45 -6.59
C ALA A 141 0.86 3.26 -6.88
N SER A 142 -0.46 3.49 -6.93
CA SER A 142 -1.45 2.48 -7.32
C SER A 142 -1.18 1.92 -8.72
N ARG A 143 -0.83 2.79 -9.68
CA ARG A 143 -0.43 2.40 -11.04
C ARG A 143 0.86 1.56 -11.06
N GLN A 144 1.83 1.84 -10.20
CA GLN A 144 3.06 1.04 -10.09
C GLN A 144 2.76 -0.38 -9.57
N GLU A 145 1.99 -0.53 -8.49
CA GLU A 145 1.62 -1.85 -7.96
C GLU A 145 0.78 -2.65 -8.97
N LEU A 146 -0.21 -2.04 -9.61
CA LEU A 146 -0.97 -2.69 -10.68
C LEU A 146 -0.09 -3.12 -11.86
N SER A 147 0.92 -2.32 -12.23
CA SER A 147 1.91 -2.72 -13.25
C SER A 147 2.74 -3.93 -12.81
N ALA A 148 3.15 -4.00 -11.54
CA ALA A 148 3.85 -5.15 -10.97
C ALA A 148 2.95 -6.40 -10.83
N GLN A 149 1.63 -6.24 -10.61
CA GLN A 149 0.67 -7.34 -10.64
C GLN A 149 0.48 -7.88 -12.06
N ILE A 150 0.33 -7.00 -13.06
CA ILE A 150 0.21 -7.38 -14.48
C ILE A 150 1.48 -8.12 -14.95
N GLN A 151 2.67 -7.66 -14.57
CA GLN A 151 3.93 -8.35 -14.87
C GLN A 151 4.00 -9.74 -14.24
N ARG A 152 3.66 -9.88 -12.94
CA ARG A 152 3.57 -11.18 -12.26
C ARG A 152 2.58 -12.13 -12.96
N ALA A 153 1.35 -11.66 -13.23
CA ALA A 153 0.33 -12.46 -13.91
C ALA A 153 0.76 -12.91 -15.32
N THR A 154 1.45 -12.04 -16.06
CA THR A 154 2.00 -12.36 -17.39
C THR A 154 3.11 -13.40 -17.31
N GLN A 155 3.94 -13.36 -16.25
CA GLN A 155 4.97 -14.38 -16.03
C GLN A 155 4.38 -15.74 -15.64
N GLU A 156 3.37 -15.79 -14.77
CA GLU A 156 2.69 -17.05 -14.45
C GLU A 156 1.95 -17.62 -15.66
N LEU A 157 1.26 -16.79 -16.46
CA LEU A 157 0.64 -17.21 -17.72
C LEU A 157 1.67 -17.80 -18.70
N LYS A 158 2.89 -17.24 -18.75
CA LYS A 158 3.98 -17.79 -19.57
C LYS A 158 4.45 -19.17 -19.09
N LYS A 159 4.46 -19.44 -17.78
CA LYS A 159 4.76 -20.78 -17.22
C LYS A 159 3.69 -21.79 -17.59
N VAL A 160 2.42 -21.48 -17.32
CA VAL A 160 1.29 -22.35 -17.67
C VAL A 160 1.28 -22.64 -19.17
N HIS A 161 1.66 -21.68 -20.01
CA HIS A 161 1.80 -21.86 -21.45
C HIS A 161 3.05 -22.67 -21.89
N SER A 162 4.09 -22.82 -21.06
CA SER A 162 5.12 -23.84 -21.28
C SER A 162 4.67 -25.23 -20.81
N ASP A 163 3.91 -25.32 -19.73
CA ASP A 163 3.40 -26.60 -19.20
C ASP A 163 2.36 -27.20 -20.17
N VAL A 164 1.48 -26.36 -20.74
CA VAL A 164 0.54 -26.76 -21.80
C VAL A 164 1.28 -27.21 -23.08
N LYS A 165 2.49 -26.72 -23.33
CA LYS A 165 3.30 -27.10 -24.50
C LYS A 165 3.94 -28.48 -24.40
N SER A 166 4.12 -29.05 -23.20
CA SER A 166 4.63 -30.42 -23.03
C SER A 166 3.54 -31.49 -22.93
N ILE A 167 2.25 -31.11 -22.95
CA ILE A 167 1.13 -32.07 -23.01
C ILE A 167 1.23 -33.02 -24.21
N PRO A 168 1.60 -32.59 -25.44
CA PRO A 168 1.77 -33.51 -26.57
C PRO A 168 2.86 -34.55 -26.36
N ASP A 169 3.96 -34.18 -25.68
CA ASP A 169 5.08 -35.10 -25.40
C ASP A 169 4.64 -36.18 -24.39
N LEU A 170 3.96 -35.76 -23.30
CA LEU A 170 3.37 -36.66 -22.30
C LEU A 170 2.28 -37.56 -22.91
N GLN A 171 1.55 -37.08 -23.91
CA GLN A 171 0.55 -37.89 -24.61
C GLN A 171 1.21 -38.91 -25.55
N ALA A 172 2.33 -38.58 -26.20
CA ALA A 172 3.12 -39.54 -26.97
C ALA A 172 3.76 -40.63 -26.07
N GLU A 173 4.21 -40.28 -24.86
CA GLU A 173 4.65 -41.26 -23.85
C GLU A 173 3.51 -42.20 -23.44
N LEU A 174 2.30 -41.67 -23.21
CA LEU A 174 1.12 -42.48 -22.87
C LEU A 174 0.72 -43.42 -24.02
N ASP A 175 0.65 -42.92 -25.26
CA ASP A 175 0.30 -43.73 -26.43
C ASP A 175 1.34 -44.83 -26.70
N SER A 176 2.62 -44.56 -26.45
CA SER A 176 3.71 -45.55 -26.50
C SER A 176 3.55 -46.64 -25.43
N LEU A 177 3.25 -46.25 -24.18
CA LEU A 177 3.01 -47.19 -23.08
C LEU A 177 1.76 -48.07 -23.33
N VAL A 178 0.72 -47.50 -23.94
CA VAL A 178 -0.47 -48.26 -24.37
C VAL A 178 -0.13 -49.27 -25.47
N GLN A 179 0.73 -48.94 -26.43
CA GLN A 179 1.18 -49.87 -27.48
C GLN A 179 1.99 -51.04 -26.90
N GLU A 180 2.96 -50.78 -26.02
CA GLU A 180 3.74 -51.84 -25.38
C GLU A 180 2.87 -52.73 -24.45
N HIS A 181 1.88 -52.16 -23.76
CA HIS A 181 0.90 -52.95 -23.00
C HIS A 181 0.04 -53.87 -23.89
N GLN A 182 -0.41 -53.38 -25.04
CA GLN A 182 -1.13 -54.19 -26.03
C GLN A 182 -0.25 -55.32 -26.58
N ARG A 183 1.02 -55.02 -26.90
CA ARG A 183 2.03 -55.99 -27.35
C ARG A 183 2.27 -57.09 -26.31
N LEU A 184 2.52 -56.72 -25.06
CA LEU A 184 2.73 -57.66 -23.95
C LEU A 184 1.51 -58.59 -23.75
N ARG A 185 0.29 -58.04 -23.83
CA ARG A 185 -0.94 -58.83 -23.76
C ARG A 185 -1.06 -59.83 -24.92
N ALA A 186 -0.71 -59.43 -26.14
CA ALA A 186 -0.73 -60.32 -27.30
C ALA A 186 0.30 -61.46 -27.18
N THR A 187 1.52 -61.17 -26.71
CA THR A 187 2.54 -62.19 -26.44
C THR A 187 2.11 -63.14 -25.32
N PHE A 188 1.50 -62.63 -24.25
CA PHE A 188 1.00 -63.46 -23.15
C PHE A 188 -0.08 -64.45 -23.60
N GLU A 189 -1.09 -63.98 -24.34
CA GLU A 189 -2.17 -64.86 -24.83
C GLU A 189 -1.65 -65.92 -25.82
N TYR A 190 -0.64 -65.59 -26.64
CA TYR A 190 0.01 -66.53 -27.55
C TYR A 190 0.76 -67.66 -26.80
N GLU A 191 1.60 -67.33 -25.81
CA GLU A 191 2.33 -68.35 -25.03
C GLU A 191 1.41 -69.14 -24.08
N LYS A 192 0.34 -68.51 -23.57
CA LYS A 192 -0.74 -69.18 -22.83
C LYS A 192 -1.44 -70.25 -23.69
N ASN A 193 -1.78 -69.94 -24.95
CA ASN A 193 -2.43 -70.89 -25.85
C ASN A 193 -1.50 -72.07 -26.17
N LYS A 194 -0.22 -71.81 -26.49
CA LYS A 194 0.81 -72.87 -26.62
C LYS A 194 0.92 -73.75 -25.37
N ASN A 195 0.87 -73.15 -24.18
CA ASN A 195 0.97 -73.90 -22.93
C ASN A 195 -0.21 -74.86 -22.76
N ILE A 196 -1.43 -74.42 -23.09
CA ILE A 196 -2.64 -75.25 -23.11
C ILE A 196 -2.48 -76.42 -24.10
N GLU A 197 -2.06 -76.14 -25.33
CA GLU A 197 -1.79 -77.17 -26.37
C GLU A 197 -0.74 -78.20 -25.91
N LEU A 198 0.37 -77.74 -25.31
CA LEU A 198 1.42 -78.60 -24.78
C LEU A 198 0.93 -79.46 -23.61
N VAL A 199 0.13 -78.89 -22.70
CA VAL A 199 -0.47 -79.61 -21.57
C VAL A 199 -1.43 -80.69 -22.04
N ASP A 200 -2.28 -80.41 -23.05
CA ASP A 200 -3.20 -81.43 -23.59
C ASP A 200 -2.49 -82.51 -24.41
N TYR A 201 -1.41 -82.16 -25.12
CA TYR A 201 -0.49 -83.12 -25.75
C TYR A 201 0.18 -84.05 -24.72
N MET A 202 0.61 -83.52 -23.58
CA MET A 202 1.17 -84.32 -22.48
C MET A 202 0.13 -85.24 -21.87
N LYS A 203 -1.10 -84.77 -21.57
CA LYS A 203 -2.22 -85.61 -21.11
C LYS A 203 -2.56 -86.73 -22.09
N ALA A 204 -2.47 -86.49 -23.40
CA ALA A 204 -2.71 -87.51 -24.41
C ALA A 204 -1.62 -88.61 -24.38
N LYS A 205 -0.34 -88.21 -24.27
CA LYS A 205 0.77 -89.16 -24.10
C LYS A 205 0.68 -89.94 -22.78
N GLU A 206 0.32 -89.29 -21.69
CA GLU A 206 0.11 -89.90 -20.38
C GLU A 206 -0.96 -91.00 -20.44
N LYS A 207 -2.12 -90.71 -21.05
CA LYS A 207 -3.18 -91.72 -21.27
C LYS A 207 -2.67 -92.92 -22.07
N ASN A 208 -1.91 -92.70 -23.13
CA ASN A 208 -1.33 -93.78 -23.94
C ASN A 208 -0.31 -94.61 -23.13
N LEU A 209 0.52 -93.97 -22.30
CA LEU A 209 1.46 -94.65 -21.41
C LEU A 209 0.72 -95.50 -20.35
N ILE A 210 -0.40 -95.01 -19.80
CA ILE A 210 -1.24 -95.76 -18.85
C ILE A 210 -1.89 -96.97 -19.53
N VAL A 211 -2.33 -96.86 -20.78
CA VAL A 211 -2.87 -98.00 -21.55
C VAL A 211 -1.78 -99.03 -21.81
N MET A 212 -0.62 -98.63 -22.35
CA MET A 212 0.50 -99.54 -22.60
C MET A 212 1.03 -100.21 -21.31
N ALA A 213 1.02 -99.51 -20.18
CA ALA A 213 1.39 -100.10 -18.88
C ALA A 213 0.42 -101.22 -18.48
N ARG A 214 -0.89 -101.02 -18.64
CA ARG A 214 -1.92 -102.05 -18.38
C ARG A 214 -1.80 -103.22 -19.36
N GLU A 215 -1.51 -102.97 -20.63
CA GLU A 215 -1.25 -104.02 -21.62
C GLU A 215 -0.03 -104.86 -21.24
N VAL A 216 1.06 -104.24 -20.79
CA VAL A 216 2.24 -104.94 -20.26
C VAL A 216 1.92 -105.74 -19.00
N GLU A 217 1.04 -105.24 -18.11
CA GLU A 217 0.56 -105.99 -16.93
C GLU A 217 -0.31 -107.20 -17.33
N MET A 218 -1.22 -107.04 -18.30
CA MET A 218 -2.02 -108.15 -18.84
C MET A 218 -1.14 -109.23 -19.49
N LEU A 219 -0.21 -108.83 -20.37
CA LEU A 219 0.71 -109.75 -21.03
C LEU A 219 1.61 -110.50 -20.02
N ARG A 220 2.06 -109.83 -18.95
CA ARG A 220 2.78 -110.49 -17.84
C ARG A 220 1.90 -111.51 -17.11
N ALA A 221 0.63 -111.19 -16.86
CA ALA A 221 -0.32 -112.12 -16.26
C ALA A 221 -0.62 -113.33 -17.18
N GLU A 222 -0.71 -113.12 -18.49
CA GLU A 222 -0.85 -114.19 -19.49
C GLU A 222 0.38 -115.10 -19.53
N ILE A 223 1.60 -114.54 -19.54
CA ILE A 223 2.86 -115.30 -19.45
C ILE A 223 2.90 -116.14 -18.18
N LEU A 224 2.64 -115.55 -17.00
CA LEU A 224 2.62 -116.28 -15.72
C LEU A 224 1.54 -117.38 -15.68
N ASN A 225 0.42 -117.22 -16.39
CA ASN A 225 -0.61 -118.24 -16.53
C ASN A 225 -0.22 -119.35 -17.54
N ALA A 226 0.55 -119.03 -18.57
CA ALA A 226 1.14 -120.01 -19.48
C ALA A 226 2.23 -120.84 -18.78
N GLU A 227 3.14 -120.20 -18.04
CA GLU A 227 4.16 -120.87 -17.21
C GLU A 227 3.54 -121.81 -16.18
N LYS A 228 2.46 -121.40 -15.51
CA LYS A 228 1.69 -122.28 -14.59
C LYS A 228 1.05 -123.48 -15.29
N ARG A 229 0.69 -123.38 -16.57
CA ARG A 229 0.19 -124.54 -17.36
C ARG A 229 1.32 -125.48 -17.78
N VAL A 230 2.53 -124.96 -18.02
CA VAL A 230 3.72 -125.78 -18.32
C VAL A 230 4.21 -126.51 -17.05
N ASN A 231 4.33 -125.80 -15.94
CA ASN A 231 4.82 -126.33 -14.66
C ASN A 231 3.78 -127.16 -13.88
N ALA A 232 2.61 -127.46 -14.46
CA ALA A 232 1.64 -128.38 -13.90
C ALA A 232 2.01 -129.87 -14.11
N SER A 233 3.09 -130.15 -14.86
CA SER A 233 3.61 -131.50 -15.10
C SER A 233 4.96 -131.75 -14.43
N ASN A 234 4.99 -132.85 -13.65
CA ASN A 234 6.12 -133.54 -13.00
C ASN A 234 6.72 -132.98 -11.67
N PRO A 235 6.90 -133.85 -10.65
CA PRO A 235 7.64 -133.54 -9.43
C PRO A 235 9.06 -134.13 -9.37
N PHE A 236 9.90 -133.50 -8.52
CA PHE A 236 11.08 -134.03 -7.81
C PHE A 236 12.44 -134.28 -8.54
N GLY A 237 13.50 -133.70 -7.96
CA GLY A 237 14.93 -134.05 -8.17
C GLY A 237 15.66 -133.37 -9.35
N SER A 238 16.95 -133.02 -9.29
CA SER A 238 17.92 -133.00 -8.17
C SER A 238 19.13 -132.08 -8.46
N ALA A 239 19.87 -131.72 -7.41
CA ALA A 239 21.24 -131.17 -7.38
C ALA A 239 22.31 -132.13 -8.00
N THR A 240 23.55 -131.78 -8.42
CA THR A 240 24.30 -130.49 -8.53
C THR A 240 25.43 -130.52 -9.63
N PRO A 241 26.77 -130.25 -9.44
CA PRO A 241 27.43 -129.07 -10.04
C PRO A 241 28.75 -129.30 -10.85
N GLY A 242 29.34 -128.21 -11.39
CA GLY A 242 30.70 -128.10 -12.00
C GLY A 242 30.67 -127.38 -13.36
N ASP A 243 31.21 -126.18 -13.55
CA ASP A 243 32.64 -125.79 -13.72
C ASP A 243 33.32 -126.41 -14.97
N SER A 244 33.88 -125.68 -15.95
CA SER A 244 34.06 -124.22 -16.24
C SER A 244 34.07 -124.02 -17.79
N SER A 245 34.36 -122.89 -18.47
CA SER A 245 35.02 -121.60 -18.18
C SER A 245 34.56 -120.47 -19.16
N GLY A 246 35.30 -119.34 -19.25
CA GLY A 246 35.12 -118.25 -20.24
C GLY A 246 36.30 -118.09 -21.23
N PRO A 247 36.58 -116.91 -21.85
CA PRO A 247 35.97 -115.57 -21.63
C PRO A 247 35.62 -114.74 -22.91
N PHE A 248 34.89 -113.62 -22.74
CA PHE A 248 34.88 -112.47 -23.67
C PHE A 248 34.44 -111.16 -22.95
N VAL A 249 34.61 -109.98 -23.56
CA VAL A 249 34.48 -108.63 -22.96
C VAL A 249 34.10 -107.56 -24.01
N ASP A 250 33.60 -106.35 -23.69
CA ASP A 250 33.39 -105.72 -22.37
C ASP A 250 31.87 -105.44 -22.09
N ALA A 251 31.27 -104.25 -21.92
CA ALA A 251 31.68 -102.84 -22.02
C ALA A 251 30.93 -101.93 -21.00
N TYR A 252 31.53 -100.78 -20.69
CA TYR A 252 30.97 -99.68 -19.86
C TYR A 252 30.71 -99.98 -18.37
N GLY A 253 31.78 -100.36 -17.67
CA GLY A 253 31.85 -100.22 -16.21
C GLY A 253 31.85 -98.75 -15.73
N ARG A 254 31.42 -98.54 -14.48
CA ARG A 254 31.36 -97.24 -13.78
C ARG A 254 32.59 -97.04 -12.88
N ALA A 255 33.21 -95.86 -12.88
CA ALA A 255 34.25 -95.47 -11.93
C ALA A 255 34.13 -93.99 -11.47
N HIS A 256 34.73 -93.67 -10.32
CA HIS A 256 34.97 -92.30 -9.81
C HIS A 256 36.47 -91.98 -9.89
N GLY A 257 36.88 -90.72 -10.12
CA GLY A 257 38.30 -90.33 -10.03
C GLY A 257 38.72 -88.95 -10.58
N LEU A 258 38.44 -87.88 -9.83
CA LEU A 258 39.29 -86.69 -9.59
C LEU A 258 40.32 -86.19 -10.65
N MET A 259 40.14 -84.96 -11.21
CA MET A 259 40.93 -83.73 -10.92
C MET A 259 40.94 -82.63 -12.02
N ALA A 260 40.97 -81.35 -11.58
CA ALA A 260 41.48 -80.12 -12.26
C ALA A 260 40.82 -79.62 -13.58
N ALA A 261 40.71 -78.31 -13.89
CA ALA A 261 40.92 -77.05 -13.13
C ALA A 261 40.18 -75.83 -13.78
N GLY A 262 40.04 -74.71 -13.04
CA GLY A 262 39.43 -73.41 -13.47
C GLY A 262 38.06 -73.16 -12.81
N GLN A 263 37.91 -72.29 -11.80
CA GLN A 263 37.89 -70.81 -11.79
C GLN A 263 36.77 -70.19 -12.67
N VAL A 264 35.99 -69.17 -12.27
CA VAL A 264 35.72 -68.40 -11.02
C VAL A 264 34.35 -67.71 -11.25
N GLY A 265 33.46 -67.42 -10.28
CA GLY A 265 33.39 -67.69 -8.85
C GLY A 265 32.11 -67.08 -8.26
N GLU A 266 31.66 -67.53 -7.08
CA GLU A 266 30.44 -67.01 -6.41
C GLU A 266 30.75 -65.83 -5.46
N GLY A 267 29.74 -65.01 -5.15
CA GLY A 267 29.84 -63.90 -4.19
C GLY A 267 28.53 -63.68 -3.45
N ILE A 268 28.45 -64.17 -2.20
CA ILE A 268 27.29 -64.00 -1.31
C ILE A 268 27.45 -62.75 -0.42
N VAL A 269 26.31 -62.17 -0.03
CA VAL A 269 26.21 -60.94 0.79
C VAL A 269 26.64 -61.17 2.25
N PRO A 270 27.37 -60.23 2.85
CA PRO A 270 27.32 -59.96 4.30
C PRO A 270 26.64 -58.61 4.61
N VAL A 271 25.91 -58.57 5.73
CA VAL A 271 25.32 -57.34 6.31
C VAL A 271 26.35 -56.68 7.25
N GLY A 272 26.30 -55.35 7.38
CA GLY A 272 27.08 -54.63 8.39
C GLY A 272 26.42 -53.31 8.81
N ASP A 273 26.00 -53.22 10.07
CA ASP A 273 25.59 -51.97 10.72
C ASP A 273 26.80 -51.13 11.15
N SER A 274 26.70 -49.81 11.09
CA SER A 274 27.33 -48.89 12.06
C SER A 274 26.81 -47.45 11.94
N ASN A 275 26.56 -46.81 13.08
CA ASN A 275 26.20 -45.40 13.17
C ASN A 275 27.43 -44.49 12.97
N GLY A 276 27.22 -43.31 12.38
CA GLY A 276 28.23 -42.24 12.28
C GLY A 276 27.58 -40.86 12.39
N VAL A 277 27.71 -40.22 13.55
CA VAL A 277 27.14 -38.88 13.81
C VAL A 277 28.13 -37.79 13.42
N ALA A 278 27.69 -36.81 12.64
CA ALA A 278 28.42 -35.58 12.36
C ALA A 278 27.50 -34.36 12.56
N ALA A 279 27.42 -33.85 13.79
CA ALA A 279 26.73 -32.62 14.11
C ALA A 279 27.70 -31.43 14.05
N VAL A 280 27.33 -30.35 13.36
CA VAL A 280 28.03 -29.06 13.40
C VAL A 280 27.02 -27.94 13.58
N ASN A 281 26.86 -27.48 14.83
CA ASN A 281 26.30 -26.16 15.13
C ASN A 281 27.38 -25.09 14.82
N SER A 282 27.11 -23.81 14.56
CA SER A 282 26.12 -22.92 15.19
C SER A 282 25.77 -21.76 14.22
N ALA A 283 24.51 -21.26 14.18
CA ALA A 283 24.00 -20.03 14.85
C ALA A 283 24.78 -18.72 14.56
N GLY A 284 24.17 -17.55 14.28
CA GLY A 284 22.74 -17.16 14.11
C GLY A 284 22.48 -16.47 12.76
N VAL A 285 21.36 -15.77 12.49
CA VAL A 285 20.50 -14.93 13.35
C VAL A 285 19.00 -15.04 12.97
N SER A 286 18.12 -14.75 13.94
CA SER A 286 16.64 -14.62 13.91
C SER A 286 15.98 -14.09 12.63
N GLY A 287 14.77 -14.58 12.27
CA GLY A 287 13.92 -13.91 11.26
C GLY A 287 12.69 -14.63 10.64
N SER A 288 11.68 -15.03 11.42
CA SER A 288 10.25 -15.14 11.02
C SER A 288 9.73 -16.15 9.96
N LEU A 289 8.46 -16.54 10.15
CA LEU A 289 7.44 -17.07 9.22
C LEU A 289 7.87 -17.93 8.01
N TRP A 290 7.64 -19.24 8.11
CA TRP A 290 7.57 -20.17 6.96
C TRP A 290 6.21 -20.88 6.91
N SER A 291 5.22 -20.26 6.26
CA SER A 291 3.92 -20.86 5.98
C SER A 291 4.01 -21.86 4.84
N SER A 292 3.92 -23.16 5.13
CA SER A 292 4.05 -24.23 4.12
C SER A 292 2.80 -24.34 3.21
N PRO A 293 2.95 -24.47 1.87
CA PRO A 293 1.87 -24.18 0.91
C PRO A 293 0.83 -25.29 0.69
N TYR A 294 0.81 -26.36 1.49
CA TYR A 294 0.07 -27.61 1.15
C TYR A 294 -1.28 -27.84 1.84
N ASN A 295 -1.96 -26.77 2.30
CA ASN A 295 -3.33 -26.85 2.81
C ASN A 295 -4.37 -26.72 1.68
N ASN A 296 -5.05 -27.82 1.34
CA ASN A 296 -6.15 -27.79 0.35
C ASN A 296 -7.39 -27.08 0.95
N PRO A 297 -7.84 -25.93 0.40
CA PRO A 297 -8.88 -25.11 1.04
C PRO A 297 -10.27 -25.77 1.10
N SER A 298 -10.53 -26.78 0.26
CA SER A 298 -11.88 -27.32 0.02
C SER A 298 -12.45 -28.21 1.13
N VAL A 299 -11.59 -28.76 2.00
CA VAL A 299 -11.99 -29.60 3.15
C VAL A 299 -11.95 -28.79 4.45
N ALA A 300 -10.88 -28.02 4.67
CA ALA A 300 -10.74 -27.17 5.85
C ALA A 300 -11.89 -26.17 6.01
N ARG A 301 -12.30 -25.50 4.92
CA ARG A 301 -13.45 -24.56 4.93
C ARG A 301 -14.77 -25.22 5.33
N ARG A 302 -15.00 -26.49 4.96
CA ARG A 302 -16.22 -27.23 5.34
C ARG A 302 -16.22 -27.63 6.82
N CYS A 303 -15.06 -27.94 7.41
CA CYS A 303 -14.94 -28.13 8.86
C CYS A 303 -15.20 -26.83 9.63
N LEU A 304 -14.56 -25.73 9.22
CA LEU A 304 -14.70 -24.42 9.87
C LEU A 304 -16.14 -23.88 9.79
N ALA A 305 -16.81 -24.02 8.65
CA ALA A 305 -18.21 -23.61 8.48
C ALA A 305 -19.20 -24.40 9.37
N ALA A 306 -18.86 -25.62 9.78
CA ALA A 306 -19.70 -26.47 10.63
C ALA A 306 -19.37 -26.36 12.14
N LYS A 307 -18.13 -26.00 12.51
CA LYS A 307 -17.64 -26.05 13.90
C LYS A 307 -17.19 -24.70 14.48
N GLY A 308 -17.13 -23.65 13.67
CA GLY A 308 -16.65 -22.32 14.07
C GLY A 308 -15.12 -22.21 14.09
N GLU A 309 -14.63 -20.98 13.88
CA GLU A 309 -13.22 -20.72 13.54
C GLU A 309 -12.21 -21.03 14.67
N ASN A 310 -12.66 -21.08 15.92
CA ASN A 310 -11.78 -21.21 17.10
C ASN A 310 -11.41 -22.67 17.48
N SER A 311 -11.71 -23.67 16.64
CA SER A 311 -11.35 -25.07 16.91
C SER A 311 -10.08 -25.52 16.17
N GLY A 312 -8.94 -25.49 16.87
CA GLY A 312 -7.67 -26.08 16.41
C GLY A 312 -7.72 -27.60 16.15
N GLU A 313 -8.86 -28.23 16.44
CA GLU A 313 -9.19 -29.60 16.04
C GLU A 313 -9.41 -29.74 14.52
N CYS A 314 -9.97 -28.74 13.82
CA CYS A 314 -10.20 -28.85 12.37
C CYS A 314 -8.89 -29.05 11.59
N GLU A 315 -7.77 -28.48 12.06
CA GLU A 315 -6.46 -28.69 11.44
C GLU A 315 -5.89 -30.10 11.75
N LYS A 316 -6.18 -30.66 12.94
CA LYS A 316 -5.86 -32.06 13.27
C LYS A 316 -6.69 -33.03 12.43
N PHE A 317 -7.99 -32.78 12.27
CA PHE A 317 -8.89 -33.56 11.40
C PHE A 317 -8.42 -33.56 9.95
N ALA A 318 -8.05 -32.40 9.41
CA ALA A 318 -7.53 -32.27 8.04
C ALA A 318 -6.24 -33.06 7.80
N LYS A 319 -5.39 -33.21 8.83
CA LYS A 319 -4.17 -34.03 8.77
C LYS A 319 -4.49 -35.54 8.88
N TYR A 320 -5.41 -35.93 9.77
CA TYR A 320 -5.71 -37.34 10.05
C TYR A 320 -6.55 -38.04 8.95
N TYR A 321 -7.45 -37.31 8.27
CA TYR A 321 -8.25 -37.90 7.18
C TYR A 321 -7.45 -38.13 5.89
N ARG A 322 -6.30 -37.48 5.70
CA ARG A 322 -5.49 -37.64 4.49
C ARG A 322 -4.80 -39.01 4.39
N SER A 323 -4.72 -39.74 5.50
CA SER A 323 -4.24 -41.13 5.58
C SER A 323 -5.35 -42.18 5.50
N LEU A 324 -6.61 -41.79 5.27
CA LEU A 324 -7.78 -42.69 5.26
C LEU A 324 -8.49 -42.79 3.89
N CYS A 325 -7.93 -42.21 2.82
CA CYS A 325 -8.51 -42.26 1.49
C CYS A 325 -7.56 -42.90 0.44
N PRO A 326 -7.61 -44.24 0.26
CA PRO A 326 -7.28 -44.87 -1.01
C PRO A 326 -8.21 -44.36 -2.12
N GLY A 327 -7.74 -44.35 -3.36
CA GLY A 327 -8.39 -43.64 -4.49
C GLY A 327 -9.66 -44.27 -5.10
N GLU A 328 -10.41 -45.11 -4.37
CA GLU A 328 -11.46 -45.96 -4.97
C GLU A 328 -12.89 -45.41 -4.88
N TRP A 329 -13.14 -44.35 -4.09
CA TRP A 329 -14.50 -43.81 -3.85
C TRP A 329 -15.06 -42.89 -4.96
N LEU A 330 -14.63 -43.07 -6.21
CA LEU A 330 -15.18 -42.37 -7.39
C LEU A 330 -16.25 -43.15 -8.17
N TYR A 331 -16.58 -44.39 -7.75
CA TYR A 331 -17.46 -45.29 -8.52
C TYR A 331 -18.92 -45.39 -8.06
N LEU A 332 -19.37 -44.57 -7.10
CA LEU A 332 -20.72 -44.68 -6.49
C LEU A 332 -21.59 -43.41 -6.57
N MET A 333 -21.31 -42.50 -7.51
CA MET A 333 -22.19 -41.32 -7.71
C MET A 333 -22.48 -40.96 -9.18
N THR A 334 -22.44 -41.95 -10.07
CA THR A 334 -23.02 -41.87 -11.43
C THR A 334 -24.32 -42.67 -11.51
N PHE A 335 -25.26 -42.40 -10.61
CA PHE A 335 -26.64 -42.90 -10.69
C PHE A 335 -27.62 -41.92 -10.03
N THR A 336 -27.72 -40.74 -10.64
CA THR A 336 -28.82 -39.79 -10.43
C THR A 336 -29.47 -39.52 -11.78
N ASP A 337 -30.79 -39.63 -11.82
CA ASP A 337 -31.70 -39.05 -12.80
C ASP A 337 -31.51 -39.46 -14.28
N SER A 338 -32.30 -40.45 -14.70
CA SER A 338 -32.64 -40.70 -16.10
C SER A 338 -34.04 -41.30 -16.19
N LEU A 339 -35.02 -40.42 -16.45
CA LEU A 339 -36.45 -40.67 -16.74
C LEU A 339 -37.29 -41.33 -15.63
#